data_AF-A0A0Q7G7G2-F1
#
_entry.id   AF-A0A0Q7G7G2-F1
#
_cell.length_a   1.000
_cell.length_b   1.000
_cell.length_c   1.000
_cell.angle_alpha   90.00
_cell.angle_beta   90.00
_cell.angle_gamma   90.00
#
_symmetry.space_group_name_H-M   'P 1'
#
loop_
_entity.id
_entity.type
_entity.pdbx_description
1 polymer ?
#
loop_
_entity_poly.entity_id
_entity_poly.type
_entity_poly.pdbx_seq_one_letter_code
_entity_poly.pdbx_strand_id
1 'polypeptide(L)'
;MNLKLDLKIALKYSLFFSVFVLLLKINDHLSLDEKYFPTVTPFSYVKYFYQIFFAFLIVKAYLEYLKLGNNYKDILVISFFVLFLTDLLNYLIDFSFFKIFYESIHIPHGEGLLGLFDRPFMLMEPQFNFFYGSILFPVQNLFNSLISGDFFGVLNVMQNKLFVLLIVLYLFNLFFLFKKYGQNKWYSVIPILNKLTLLKIAEKPVLWIILVFIPFVRYFFLYSINKKIAKENGFDSKLALGMTLLPSVFYGKVSFNENEIPVTV
;
A
#
# COMPACT_ATOMS: atom_id res chain seq x y z
N MET A 1 -18.24 1.41 -14.40
CA MET A 1 -18.01 1.12 -12.98
C MET A 1 -19.09 0.18 -12.51
N ASN A 2 -18.72 -1.06 -12.18
CA ASN A 2 -19.64 -2.08 -11.68
C ASN A 2 -19.37 -2.29 -10.19
N LEU A 3 -19.94 -1.42 -9.36
CA LEU A 3 -19.65 -1.36 -7.93
C LEU A 3 -19.90 -2.71 -7.22
N LYS A 4 -20.90 -3.47 -7.68
CA LYS A 4 -21.22 -4.79 -7.13
C LYS A 4 -20.08 -5.79 -7.37
N LEU A 5 -19.48 -5.77 -8.56
CA LEU A 5 -18.32 -6.60 -8.88
C LEU A 5 -17.10 -6.17 -8.07
N ASP A 6 -16.82 -4.87 -8.06
CA ASP A 6 -15.66 -4.29 -7.39
C ASP A 6 -15.66 -4.63 -5.89
N LEU A 7 -16.81 -4.46 -5.24
CA LEU A 7 -16.99 -4.78 -3.82
C LEU A 7 -16.90 -6.28 -3.54
N LYS A 8 -17.42 -7.13 -4.43
CA LYS A 8 -17.30 -8.60 -4.30
C LYS A 8 -15.83 -9.04 -4.31
N ILE A 9 -15.05 -8.50 -5.25
CA ILE A 9 -13.61 -8.80 -5.35
C ILE A 9 -12.90 -8.28 -4.11
N ALA A 10 -13.13 -7.01 -3.74
CA ALA A 10 -12.50 -6.41 -2.57
C ALA A 10 -12.79 -7.18 -1.28
N LEU A 11 -14.05 -7.58 -1.06
CA LEU A 11 -14.46 -8.36 0.11
C LEU A 11 -13.77 -9.73 0.15
N LYS A 12 -13.73 -10.46 -0.97
CA LYS A 12 -13.07 -11.77 -1.06
C LYS A 12 -11.62 -11.70 -0.58
N TYR A 13 -10.83 -10.77 -1.12
CA TYR A 13 -9.41 -10.65 -0.76
C TYR A 13 -9.21 -10.07 0.64
N SER A 14 -10.10 -9.21 1.11
CA SER A 14 -10.07 -8.71 2.48
C SER A 14 -10.35 -9.80 3.51
N LEU A 15 -11.25 -10.74 3.20
CA LEU A 15 -11.52 -11.92 4.04
C LEU A 15 -10.33 -12.88 4.09
N PHE A 16 -9.67 -13.15 2.96
CA PHE A 16 -8.43 -13.94 2.95
C PHE A 16 -7.36 -13.30 3.84
N PHE A 17 -7.25 -11.98 3.79
CA PHE A 17 -6.33 -11.25 4.65
C PHE A 17 -6.72 -11.35 6.12
N SER A 18 -8.00 -11.19 6.45
CA SER A 18 -8.48 -11.22 7.84
C SER A 18 -8.29 -12.60 8.48
N VAL A 19 -8.39 -13.70 7.72
CA VAL A 19 -8.05 -15.04 8.23
C VAL A 19 -6.58 -15.12 8.67
N PHE A 20 -5.67 -14.55 7.88
CA PHE A 20 -4.25 -14.48 8.27
C PHE A 20 -4.05 -13.63 9.53
N VAL A 21 -4.71 -12.47 9.63
CA VAL A 21 -4.65 -11.63 10.83
C VAL A 21 -5.21 -12.33 12.06
N LEU A 22 -6.31 -13.07 11.90
CA LEU A 22 -6.92 -13.85 12.97
C LEU A 22 -5.94 -14.89 13.52
N LEU A 23 -5.22 -15.62 12.66
CA LEU A 23 -4.22 -16.59 13.08
C LEU A 23 -3.06 -15.94 13.86
N LEU A 24 -2.60 -14.77 13.41
CA LEU A 24 -1.59 -13.99 14.15
C LEU A 24 -2.11 -13.58 15.53
N LYS A 25 -3.36 -13.13 15.62
CA LYS A 25 -3.99 -12.71 16.87
C LYS A 25 -4.19 -13.87 17.85
N ILE A 26 -4.59 -15.04 17.34
CA ILE A 26 -4.69 -16.27 18.13
C ILE A 26 -3.31 -16.63 18.70
N ASN A 27 -2.26 -16.62 17.88
CA ASN A 27 -0.91 -16.88 18.39
C ASN A 27 -0.49 -15.88 19.46
N ASP A 28 -0.73 -14.59 19.26
CA ASP A 28 -0.40 -13.55 20.24
C ASP A 28 -1.11 -13.76 21.57
N HIS A 29 -2.38 -14.18 21.53
CA HIS A 29 -3.14 -14.51 22.74
C HIS A 29 -2.58 -15.74 23.45
N LEU A 30 -2.25 -16.80 22.69
CA LEU A 30 -1.69 -18.04 23.25
C LEU A 30 -0.27 -17.88 23.78
N SER A 31 0.47 -16.85 23.34
CA SER A 31 1.83 -16.58 23.78
C SER A 31 1.93 -15.55 24.89
N LEU A 32 0.82 -15.18 25.52
CA LEU A 32 0.82 -14.20 26.60
C LEU A 32 1.59 -14.66 27.83
N ASP A 33 2.43 -13.78 28.37
CA ASP A 33 2.96 -13.93 29.71
C ASP A 33 1.92 -13.55 30.78
N GLU A 34 2.29 -13.74 32.06
CA GLU A 34 1.43 -13.40 33.20
C GLU A 34 1.06 -11.92 33.28
N LYS A 35 1.80 -11.04 32.59
CA LYS A 35 1.55 -9.59 32.52
C LYS A 35 0.81 -9.19 31.24
N TYR A 36 0.30 -10.15 30.47
CA TYR A 36 -0.41 -9.94 29.20
C TYR A 36 0.43 -9.26 28.12
N PHE A 37 1.75 -9.43 28.15
CA PHE A 37 2.64 -9.12 27.04
C PHE A 37 2.87 -10.38 26.19
N PRO A 38 2.77 -10.28 24.85
CA PRO A 38 3.03 -11.42 23.98
C PRO A 38 4.51 -11.77 24.02
N THR A 39 4.82 -13.00 24.41
CA THR A 39 6.17 -13.55 24.33
C THR A 39 6.54 -13.86 22.88
N VAL A 40 7.83 -13.75 22.55
CA VAL A 40 8.33 -14.01 21.20
C VAL A 40 8.36 -15.53 20.97
N THR A 41 7.49 -16.01 20.07
CA THR A 41 7.48 -17.40 19.61
C THR A 41 8.06 -17.50 18.20
N PRO A 42 8.46 -18.69 17.71
CA PRO A 42 8.84 -18.87 16.31
C PRO A 42 7.76 -18.39 15.32
N PHE A 43 6.48 -18.45 15.71
CA PHE A 43 5.37 -17.96 14.89
C PHE A 43 5.23 -16.43 14.91
N SER A 44 5.76 -15.74 15.92
CA SER A 44 5.77 -14.26 15.96
C SER A 44 6.49 -13.65 14.75
N TYR A 45 7.46 -14.37 14.16
CA TYR A 45 8.16 -13.94 12.94
C TYR A 45 7.26 -13.95 11.69
N VAL A 46 6.12 -14.64 11.71
CA VAL A 46 5.15 -14.62 10.60
C VAL A 46 4.59 -13.21 10.37
N LYS A 47 4.56 -12.37 11.41
CA LYS A 47 4.15 -10.96 11.30
C LYS A 47 4.98 -10.16 10.29
N TYR A 48 6.26 -10.51 10.08
CA TYR A 48 7.11 -9.85 9.08
C TYR A 48 6.64 -10.10 7.64
N PHE A 49 5.84 -11.14 7.39
CA PHE A 49 5.25 -11.42 6.08
C PHE A 49 3.91 -10.70 5.85
N TYR A 50 3.36 -10.00 6.85
CA TYR A 50 2.05 -9.36 6.79
C TYR A 50 1.89 -8.43 5.57
N GLN A 51 2.90 -7.60 5.29
CA GLN A 51 2.88 -6.67 4.16
C GLN A 51 3.04 -7.37 2.82
N ILE A 52 3.89 -8.38 2.74
CA ILE A 52 4.11 -9.17 1.54
C ILE A 52 2.81 -9.89 1.17
N PHE A 53 2.13 -10.46 2.17
CA PHE A 53 0.84 -11.11 1.98
C PHE A 53 -0.24 -10.12 1.55
N PHE A 54 -0.32 -8.94 2.17
CA PHE A 54 -1.23 -7.86 1.76
C PHE A 54 -0.99 -7.44 0.30
N ALA A 55 0.27 -7.18 -0.08
CA ALA A 55 0.65 -6.82 -1.45
C ALA A 55 0.25 -7.91 -2.46
N PHE A 56 0.50 -9.17 -2.12
CA PHE A 56 0.13 -10.31 -2.95
C PHE A 56 -1.39 -10.38 -3.18
N LEU A 57 -2.20 -10.20 -2.13
CA LEU A 57 -3.66 -10.23 -2.25
C LEU A 57 -4.20 -9.05 -3.07
N ILE A 58 -3.61 -7.86 -2.95
CA ILE A 58 -3.98 -6.72 -3.81
C ILE A 58 -3.70 -7.04 -5.28
N VAL A 59 -2.52 -7.57 -5.60
CA VAL A 59 -2.19 -7.94 -6.99
C VAL A 59 -3.17 -9.00 -7.49
N LYS A 60 -3.54 -9.98 -6.66
CA LYS A 60 -4.55 -10.99 -7.02
C LYS A 60 -5.93 -10.36 -7.25
N ALA A 61 -6.34 -9.39 -6.44
CA ALA A 61 -7.58 -8.64 -6.63
C ALA A 61 -7.60 -7.93 -7.99
N TYR A 62 -6.51 -7.25 -8.37
CA TYR A 62 -6.42 -6.59 -9.67
C TYR A 62 -6.43 -7.59 -10.83
N LEU A 63 -5.68 -8.70 -10.72
CA LEU A 63 -5.64 -9.71 -11.76
C LEU A 63 -6.98 -10.44 -11.93
N GLU A 64 -7.76 -10.62 -10.85
CA GLU A 64 -9.12 -11.17 -10.94
C GLU A 64 -10.07 -10.18 -11.61
N TYR A 65 -9.99 -8.90 -11.26
CA TYR A 65 -10.77 -7.86 -11.93
C TYR A 65 -10.44 -7.78 -13.42
N LEU A 66 -9.16 -7.81 -13.79
CA LEU A 66 -8.73 -7.69 -15.19
C LEU A 66 -9.18 -8.84 -16.10
N LYS A 67 -9.61 -9.98 -15.53
CA LYS A 67 -10.25 -11.07 -16.30
C LYS A 67 -11.71 -10.77 -16.67
N LEU A 68 -12.33 -9.81 -15.98
CA LEU A 68 -13.77 -9.51 -16.06
C LEU A 68 -14.04 -8.11 -16.64
N GLY A 69 -13.10 -7.19 -16.51
CA GLY A 69 -13.18 -5.83 -17.04
C GLY A 69 -11.79 -5.22 -17.21
N ASN A 70 -11.71 -4.03 -17.80
CA ASN A 70 -10.43 -3.38 -18.09
C ASN A 70 -10.45 -1.87 -17.79
N ASN A 71 -11.17 -1.44 -16.74
CA ASN A 71 -11.28 -0.02 -16.39
C ASN A 71 -10.36 0.33 -15.21
N TYR A 72 -9.48 1.30 -15.43
CA TYR A 72 -8.57 1.77 -14.39
C TYR A 72 -9.28 2.41 -13.17
N LYS A 73 -10.44 3.05 -13.37
CA LYS A 73 -11.20 3.62 -12.24
C LYS A 73 -11.64 2.53 -11.27
N ASP A 74 -12.05 1.38 -11.78
CA ASP A 74 -12.49 0.26 -10.95
C ASP A 74 -11.32 -0.34 -10.16
N ILE A 75 -10.09 -0.36 -10.72
CA ILE A 75 -8.87 -0.74 -9.96
C ILE A 75 -8.64 0.19 -8.75
N LEU A 76 -8.81 1.51 -8.93
CA LEU A 76 -8.70 2.47 -7.82
C LEU A 76 -9.82 2.25 -6.77
N VAL A 77 -11.03 1.94 -7.21
CA VAL A 77 -12.16 1.63 -6.33
C VAL A 77 -11.88 0.35 -5.52
N ILE A 78 -11.42 -0.71 -6.17
CA ILE A 78 -11.02 -1.96 -5.51
C ILE A 78 -9.89 -1.70 -4.50
N SER A 79 -8.90 -0.88 -4.86
CA SER A 79 -7.79 -0.50 -3.98
C SER A 79 -8.26 0.12 -2.68
N PHE A 80 -9.17 1.09 -2.78
CA PHE A 80 -9.77 1.75 -1.63
C PHE A 80 -10.58 0.78 -0.78
N PHE A 81 -11.44 -0.03 -1.41
CA PHE A 81 -12.28 -0.98 -0.67
C PHE A 81 -11.47 -2.08 0.01
N VAL A 82 -10.41 -2.61 -0.61
CA VAL A 82 -9.53 -3.59 0.03
C VAL A 82 -8.85 -2.97 1.27
N LEU A 83 -8.35 -1.74 1.16
CA LEU A 83 -7.75 -1.05 2.31
C LEU A 83 -8.79 -0.89 3.43
N PHE A 84 -9.94 -0.30 3.12
CA PHE A 84 -11.02 -0.06 4.08
C PHE A 84 -11.54 -1.34 4.73
N LEU A 85 -11.87 -2.37 3.93
CA LEU A 85 -12.43 -3.62 4.44
C LEU A 85 -11.41 -4.40 5.26
N THR A 86 -10.13 -4.39 4.89
CA THR A 86 -9.11 -5.03 5.74
C THR A 86 -8.93 -4.30 7.07
N ASP A 87 -9.03 -2.98 7.11
CA ASP A 87 -8.99 -2.22 8.39
C ASP A 87 -10.23 -2.49 9.24
N LEU A 88 -11.42 -2.49 8.62
CA LEU A 88 -12.67 -2.79 9.31
C LEU A 88 -12.66 -4.21 9.89
N LEU A 89 -12.26 -5.21 9.09
CA LEU A 89 -12.20 -6.60 9.55
C LEU A 89 -11.16 -6.80 10.65
N ASN A 90 -10.00 -6.14 10.56
CA ASN A 90 -8.99 -6.20 11.62
C ASN A 90 -9.53 -5.58 12.92
N TYR A 91 -10.21 -4.44 12.84
CA TYR A 91 -10.87 -3.84 14.00
C TYR A 91 -11.91 -4.78 14.62
N LEU A 92 -12.75 -5.43 13.80
CA LEU A 92 -13.75 -6.38 14.30
C LEU A 92 -13.09 -7.58 14.99
N ILE A 93 -11.96 -8.07 14.49
CA ILE A 93 -11.18 -9.12 15.14
C ILE A 93 -10.66 -8.62 16.49
N ASP A 94 -9.99 -7.46 16.53
CA ASP A 94 -9.42 -6.90 17.76
C ASP A 94 -10.52 -6.65 18.81
N PHE A 95 -11.64 -6.07 18.39
CA PHE A 95 -12.80 -5.81 19.25
C PHE A 95 -13.39 -7.10 19.81
N SER A 96 -13.51 -8.14 18.98
CA SER A 96 -14.01 -9.46 19.42
C SER A 96 -13.08 -10.08 20.46
N PHE A 97 -11.76 -10.03 20.25
CA PHE A 97 -10.78 -10.51 21.23
C PHE A 97 -10.86 -9.74 22.54
N PHE A 98 -10.97 -8.41 22.46
CA PHE A 98 -11.13 -7.57 23.64
C PHE A 98 -12.37 -7.96 24.45
N LYS A 99 -13.54 -8.04 23.81
CA LYS A 99 -14.79 -8.41 24.48
C LYS A 99 -14.80 -9.81 25.07
N ILE A 100 -14.19 -10.78 24.38
CA ILE A 100 -14.22 -12.18 24.81
C ILE A 100 -13.19 -12.45 25.91
N PHE A 101 -11.97 -11.90 25.80
CA PHE A 101 -10.84 -12.32 26.62
C PHE A 101 -10.31 -11.25 27.57
N TYR A 102 -10.48 -9.95 27.27
CA TYR A 102 -9.71 -8.89 27.92
C TYR A 102 -10.54 -7.87 28.70
N GLU A 103 -11.83 -7.70 28.37
CA GLU A 103 -12.70 -6.71 29.01
C GLU A 103 -12.86 -6.92 30.52
N SER A 104 -12.88 -8.17 30.98
CA SER A 104 -13.03 -8.50 32.41
C SER A 104 -11.73 -8.37 33.21
N ILE A 105 -10.59 -8.22 32.53
CA ILE A 105 -9.28 -8.18 33.16
C ILE A 105 -9.04 -6.77 33.70
N HIS A 106 -8.81 -6.67 35.00
CA HIS A 106 -8.48 -5.38 35.60
C HIS A 106 -7.09 -4.93 35.12
N ILE A 107 -7.05 -3.74 34.53
CA ILE A 107 -5.79 -3.12 34.11
C ILE A 107 -4.98 -2.84 35.37
N PRO A 108 -3.77 -3.40 35.54
CA PRO A 108 -2.92 -3.03 36.66
C PRO A 108 -2.61 -1.53 36.55
N HIS A 109 -3.20 -0.74 37.45
CA HIS A 109 -2.87 0.67 37.57
C HIS A 109 -1.54 0.78 38.28
N GLY A 110 -0.43 0.83 37.51
CA GLY A 110 0.80 1.38 38.06
C GLY A 110 0.50 2.80 38.56
N GLU A 111 0.97 3.15 39.76
CA GLU A 111 0.76 4.50 40.28
C GLU A 111 1.48 5.54 39.40
N GLY A 112 0.78 6.61 39.05
CA GLY A 112 1.34 7.76 38.31
C GLY A 112 1.49 7.57 36.80
N LEU A 113 2.24 8.49 36.17
CA LEU A 113 2.41 8.58 34.71
C LEU A 113 3.12 7.34 34.11
N LEU A 114 4.00 6.70 34.89
CA LEU A 114 4.75 5.51 34.46
C LEU A 114 3.85 4.29 34.25
N GLY A 115 2.79 4.14 35.06
CA GLY A 115 1.78 3.10 34.90
C GLY A 115 0.87 3.27 33.66
N LEU A 116 0.96 4.38 32.92
CA LEU A 116 0.33 4.53 31.61
C LEU A 116 1.15 3.89 30.49
N PHE A 117 2.48 3.82 30.63
CA PHE A 117 3.38 3.25 29.63
C PHE A 117 3.49 1.73 29.71
N ASP A 118 3.20 1.14 30.88
CA ASP A 118 3.24 -0.31 31.12
C ASP A 118 1.92 -1.04 30.80
N ARG A 119 0.96 -0.38 30.16
CA ARG A 119 -0.34 -1.01 29.83
C ARG A 119 -0.20 -1.91 28.60
N PRO A 120 -0.43 -3.22 28.72
CA PRO A 120 -0.42 -4.10 27.56
C PRO A 120 -1.54 -3.70 26.59
N PHE A 121 -1.17 -3.51 25.32
CA PHE A 121 -2.09 -3.03 24.28
C PHE A 121 -3.35 -3.90 24.14
N MET A 122 -3.27 -5.19 24.47
CA MET A 122 -4.41 -6.10 24.37
C MET A 122 -5.52 -5.83 25.39
N LEU A 123 -5.22 -5.14 26.50
CA LEU A 123 -6.21 -4.72 27.49
C LEU A 123 -6.82 -3.36 27.18
N MET A 124 -6.41 -2.69 26.09
CA MET A 124 -7.00 -1.41 25.68
C MET A 124 -8.18 -1.67 24.74
N GLU A 125 -9.28 -0.95 24.97
CA GLU A 125 -10.44 -1.01 24.09
C GLU A 125 -10.06 -0.53 22.67
N PRO A 126 -10.23 -1.37 21.64
CA PRO A 126 -9.91 -0.98 20.28
C PRO A 126 -10.83 0.15 19.79
N GLN A 127 -10.28 1.09 19.03
CA GLN A 127 -11.04 2.17 18.41
C GLN A 127 -10.97 2.08 16.88
N PHE A 128 -12.11 2.29 16.21
CA PHE A 128 -12.15 2.36 14.75
C PHE A 128 -12.19 3.81 14.26
N ASN A 129 -11.08 4.26 13.69
CA ASN A 129 -11.04 5.49 12.92
C ASN A 129 -10.20 5.26 11.67
N PHE A 130 -10.84 4.88 10.57
CA PHE A 130 -10.18 4.57 9.30
C PHE A 130 -9.33 5.75 8.78
N PHE A 131 -9.90 6.96 8.75
CA PHE A 131 -9.19 8.12 8.21
C PHE A 131 -7.97 8.46 9.07
N TYR A 132 -8.10 8.39 10.39
CA TYR A 132 -6.97 8.64 11.27
C TYR A 132 -5.94 7.52 11.18
N GLY A 133 -6.32 6.27 11.47
CA GLY A 133 -5.38 5.14 11.60
C GLY A 133 -4.72 4.73 10.28
N SER A 134 -5.46 4.71 9.19
CA SER A 134 -4.98 4.20 7.90
C SER A 134 -4.40 5.27 6.99
N ILE A 135 -4.73 6.54 7.21
CA ILE A 135 -4.32 7.65 6.33
C ILE A 135 -3.52 8.70 7.09
N LEU A 136 -4.11 9.38 8.06
CA LEU A 136 -3.47 10.55 8.69
C LEU A 136 -2.27 10.15 9.55
N PHE A 137 -2.42 9.15 10.42
CA PHE A 137 -1.38 8.66 11.31
C PHE A 137 -0.10 8.24 10.57
N PRO A 138 -0.13 7.36 9.55
CA PRO A 138 1.08 6.98 8.83
C PRO A 138 1.68 8.17 8.05
N VAL A 139 0.87 9.09 7.52
CA VAL A 139 1.38 10.29 6.85
C VAL A 139 2.07 11.24 7.84
N GLN A 140 1.47 11.48 9.01
CA GLN A 140 2.04 12.31 10.06
C GLN A 140 3.35 11.71 10.58
N ASN A 141 3.39 10.39 10.81
CA ASN A 141 4.60 9.71 11.23
C ASN A 141 5.69 9.77 10.17
N LEU A 142 5.34 9.73 8.87
CA LEU A 142 6.31 9.94 7.79
C LEU A 142 6.94 11.32 7.89
N PHE A 143 6.12 12.37 8.01
CA PHE A 143 6.60 13.74 8.13
C PHE A 143 7.49 13.93 9.36
N ASN A 144 7.05 13.44 10.52
CA ASN A 144 7.82 13.51 11.75
C ASN A 144 9.18 12.83 11.61
N SER A 145 9.22 11.61 11.04
CA SER A 145 10.46 10.86 10.84
C SER A 145 11.40 11.54 9.84
N LEU A 146 10.87 12.16 8.79
CA LEU A 146 11.67 12.92 7.82
C LEU A 146 12.27 14.19 8.42
N ILE A 147 11.51 14.91 9.26
CA ILE A 147 11.97 16.12 9.94
C ILE A 147 13.02 15.78 11.00
N SER A 148 12.83 14.69 11.74
CA SER A 148 13.78 14.25 12.78
C SER A 148 15.02 13.54 12.21
N GLY A 149 15.03 13.18 10.93
CA GLY A 149 16.09 12.37 10.33
C GLY A 149 16.09 10.90 10.80
N ASP A 150 14.98 10.42 11.37
CA ASP A 150 14.85 9.05 11.85
C ASP A 150 14.62 8.09 10.67
N PHE A 151 15.71 7.50 10.20
CA PHE A 151 15.70 6.51 9.13
C PHE A 151 14.84 5.29 9.48
N PHE A 152 14.91 4.79 10.72
CA PHE A 152 14.14 3.61 11.14
C PHE A 152 12.65 3.94 11.25
N GLY A 153 12.30 5.14 11.70
CA GLY A 153 10.95 5.68 11.65
C GLY A 153 10.38 5.69 10.23
N VAL A 154 11.15 6.17 9.25
CA VAL A 154 10.76 6.13 7.83
C VAL A 154 10.51 4.69 7.37
N LEU A 155 11.42 3.75 7.68
CA LEU A 155 11.23 2.34 7.31
C LEU A 155 9.97 1.73 7.96
N ASN A 156 9.71 2.02 9.22
CA ASN A 156 8.52 1.57 9.93
C ASN A 156 7.23 2.15 9.34
N VAL A 157 7.27 3.38 8.82
CA VAL A 157 6.10 3.96 8.16
C VAL A 157 5.82 3.32 6.80
N MET A 158 6.86 2.93 6.04
CA MET A 158 6.72 2.24 4.75
C MET A 158 6.03 0.87 4.88
N GLN A 159 6.01 0.31 6.09
CA GLN A 159 5.34 -0.94 6.42
C GLN A 159 3.81 -0.82 6.54
N ASN A 160 3.27 0.39 6.58
CA ASN A 160 1.83 0.60 6.65
C ASN A 160 1.13 0.18 5.33
N LYS A 161 -0.06 -0.41 5.45
CA LYS A 161 -0.86 -0.89 4.32
C LYS A 161 -1.10 0.17 3.23
N LEU A 162 -1.27 1.44 3.61
CA LEU A 162 -1.45 2.53 2.64
C LEU A 162 -0.23 2.69 1.71
N PHE A 163 0.98 2.71 2.26
CA PHE A 163 2.20 2.84 1.45
C PHE A 163 2.44 1.60 0.59
N VAL A 164 2.22 0.41 1.14
CA VAL A 164 2.26 -0.84 0.37
C VAL A 164 1.29 -0.80 -0.81
N LEU A 165 0.04 -0.37 -0.58
CA LEU A 165 -0.96 -0.21 -1.63
C LEU A 165 -0.51 0.78 -2.72
N LEU A 166 0.01 1.95 -2.33
CA LEU A 166 0.50 2.95 -3.28
C LEU A 166 1.69 2.45 -4.11
N ILE A 167 2.60 1.68 -3.50
CA ILE A 167 3.72 1.06 -4.20
C ILE A 167 3.19 0.02 -5.19
N VAL A 168 2.30 -0.89 -4.75
CA VAL A 168 1.72 -1.93 -5.62
C VAL A 168 0.98 -1.30 -6.79
N LEU A 169 0.16 -0.25 -6.57
CA LEU A 169 -0.50 0.49 -7.63
C LEU A 169 0.48 1.07 -8.65
N TYR A 170 1.55 1.73 -8.18
CA TYR A 170 2.57 2.31 -9.05
C TYR A 170 3.26 1.23 -9.91
N LEU A 171 3.72 0.16 -9.27
CA LEU A 171 4.39 -0.94 -9.96
C LEU A 171 3.45 -1.64 -10.95
N PHE A 172 2.21 -1.88 -10.55
CA PHE A 172 1.19 -2.51 -11.41
C PHE A 172 0.90 -1.64 -12.63
N ASN A 173 0.69 -0.34 -12.46
CA ASN A 173 0.49 0.56 -13.60
C ASN A 173 1.69 0.53 -14.56
N LEU A 174 2.92 0.62 -14.04
CA LEU A 174 4.11 0.58 -14.88
C LEU A 174 4.33 -0.76 -15.56
N PHE A 175 3.95 -1.87 -14.92
CA PHE A 175 3.98 -3.19 -15.53
C PHE A 175 3.14 -3.22 -16.81
N PHE A 176 1.95 -2.64 -16.78
CA PHE A 176 1.08 -2.52 -17.96
C PHE A 176 1.57 -1.47 -18.96
N LEU A 177 2.11 -0.33 -18.49
CA LEU A 177 2.74 0.66 -19.35
C LEU A 177 3.90 0.04 -20.15
N PHE A 178 4.77 -0.73 -19.49
CA PHE A 178 5.93 -1.33 -20.15
C PHE A 178 5.50 -2.41 -21.14
N LYS A 179 4.48 -3.20 -20.79
CA LYS A 179 3.85 -4.14 -21.74
C LYS A 179 3.35 -3.40 -22.97
N LYS A 180 2.64 -2.28 -22.78
CA LYS A 180 2.09 -1.45 -23.86
C LYS A 180 3.13 -0.89 -24.83
N TYR A 181 4.35 -0.59 -24.34
CA TYR A 181 5.46 -0.12 -25.16
C TYR A 181 6.43 -1.24 -25.59
N GLY A 182 6.01 -2.51 -25.53
CA GLY A 182 6.82 -3.66 -25.93
C GLY A 182 8.11 -3.85 -25.12
N GLN A 183 8.19 -3.28 -23.92
CA GLN A 183 9.33 -3.44 -23.01
C GLN A 183 9.11 -4.63 -22.06
N ASN A 184 10.19 -5.11 -21.45
CA ASN A 184 10.07 -6.15 -20.43
C ASN A 184 9.30 -5.61 -19.20
N LYS A 185 8.07 -6.09 -19.02
CA LYS A 185 7.17 -5.69 -17.93
C LYS A 185 7.75 -5.83 -16.53
N TRP A 186 8.65 -6.79 -16.30
CA TRP A 186 9.30 -7.01 -15.00
C TRP A 186 10.30 -5.92 -14.63
N TYR A 187 10.76 -5.12 -15.60
CA TYR A 187 11.60 -3.95 -15.31
C TYR A 187 10.86 -2.91 -14.47
N SER A 188 9.52 -2.97 -14.39
CA SER A 188 8.74 -2.10 -13.50
C SER A 188 9.10 -2.29 -12.02
N VAL A 189 9.46 -3.50 -11.60
CA VAL A 189 9.73 -3.81 -10.18
C VAL A 189 11.13 -3.38 -9.74
N ILE A 190 12.10 -3.41 -10.65
CA ILE A 190 13.50 -3.12 -10.34
C ILE A 190 13.74 -1.60 -10.46
N PRO A 191 14.07 -0.86 -9.39
CA PRO A 191 14.05 0.61 -9.39
C PRO A 191 14.90 1.27 -10.50
N ILE A 192 16.12 0.76 -10.75
CA ILE A 192 17.00 1.32 -11.77
C ILE A 192 16.48 1.01 -13.18
N LEU A 193 16.10 -0.25 -13.44
CA LEU A 193 15.55 -0.65 -14.74
C LEU A 193 14.21 0.03 -15.03
N ASN A 194 13.41 0.28 -14.00
CA ASN A 194 12.16 1.03 -14.09
C ASN A 194 12.41 2.42 -14.70
N LYS A 195 13.36 3.17 -14.13
CA LYS A 195 13.68 4.52 -14.62
C LYS A 195 14.36 4.51 -15.99
N LEU A 196 15.27 3.57 -16.25
CA LEU A 196 15.88 3.41 -17.56
C LEU A 196 14.85 3.10 -18.66
N THR A 197 13.88 2.24 -18.33
CA THR A 197 12.81 1.89 -19.27
C THR A 197 11.88 3.07 -19.53
N LEU A 198 11.54 3.86 -18.51
CA LEU A 198 10.79 5.11 -18.70
C LEU A 198 11.55 6.12 -19.57
N LEU A 199 12.86 6.26 -19.40
CA LEU A 199 13.69 7.09 -20.27
C LEU A 199 13.66 6.61 -21.72
N LYS A 200 13.78 5.29 -21.93
CA LYS A 200 13.72 4.67 -23.26
C LYS A 200 12.36 4.91 -23.93
N ILE A 201 11.27 4.69 -23.20
CA ILE A 201 9.90 4.96 -23.67
C ILE A 201 9.76 6.44 -24.05
N ALA A 202 10.26 7.36 -23.23
CA ALA A 202 10.21 8.78 -23.52
C ALA A 202 11.31 9.29 -24.48
N GLU A 203 12.09 8.39 -25.09
CA GLU A 203 13.28 8.68 -25.93
C GLU A 203 14.16 9.81 -25.33
N LYS A 204 14.45 9.69 -24.04
CA LYS A 204 15.34 10.61 -23.30
C LYS A 204 16.74 10.00 -23.17
N PRO A 205 17.80 10.82 -23.12
CA PRO A 205 19.15 10.30 -23.02
C PRO A 205 19.35 9.57 -21.68
N VAL A 206 20.12 8.47 -21.73
CA VAL A 206 20.35 7.59 -20.57
C VAL A 206 20.96 8.34 -19.38
N LEU A 207 21.76 9.39 -19.63
CA LEU A 207 22.37 10.23 -18.59
C LEU A 207 21.37 10.88 -17.64
N TRP A 208 20.10 11.05 -18.05
CA TRP A 208 19.05 11.55 -17.17
C TRP A 208 18.76 10.62 -15.99
N ILE A 209 19.23 9.36 -16.03
CA ILE A 209 19.10 8.43 -14.92
C ILE A 209 19.68 9.02 -13.62
N ILE A 210 20.84 9.68 -13.70
CA ILE A 210 21.49 10.30 -12.54
C ILE A 210 20.60 11.42 -12.00
N LEU A 211 20.04 12.25 -12.88
CA LEU A 211 19.21 13.41 -12.53
C LEU A 211 17.87 13.02 -11.90
N VAL A 212 17.31 11.87 -12.29
CA VAL A 212 16.05 11.34 -11.73
C VAL A 212 16.23 10.81 -10.30
N PHE A 213 17.46 10.51 -9.87
CA PHE A 213 17.75 10.12 -8.47
C PHE A 213 18.10 11.30 -7.57
N ILE A 214 18.43 12.48 -8.12
CA ILE A 214 18.71 13.68 -7.34
C ILE A 214 17.39 14.26 -6.77
N PRO A 215 17.24 14.40 -5.44
CA PRO A 215 16.07 15.03 -4.84
C PRO A 215 15.79 16.42 -5.41
N PHE A 216 14.52 16.83 -5.46
CA PHE A 216 14.02 18.08 -6.07
C PHE A 216 14.21 18.18 -7.58
N VAL A 217 15.44 18.04 -8.08
CA VAL A 217 15.79 18.06 -9.50
C VAL A 217 15.03 16.97 -10.26
N ARG A 218 14.86 15.79 -9.65
CA ARG A 218 14.09 14.68 -10.22
C ARG A 218 12.70 15.07 -10.71
N TYR A 219 12.02 16.03 -10.08
CA TYR A 219 10.65 16.38 -10.45
C TYR A 219 10.59 17.05 -11.83
N PHE A 220 11.57 17.89 -12.16
CA PHE A 220 11.66 18.52 -13.48
C PHE A 220 11.88 17.47 -14.57
N PHE A 221 12.84 16.56 -14.37
CA PHE A 221 13.17 15.53 -15.34
C PHE A 221 12.05 14.49 -15.48
N LEU A 222 11.46 14.04 -14.38
CA LEU A 222 10.29 13.15 -14.39
C LEU A 222 9.09 13.81 -15.07
N TYR A 223 8.84 15.10 -14.83
CA TYR A 223 7.78 15.82 -15.53
C TYR A 223 8.02 15.85 -17.04
N SER A 224 9.25 16.08 -17.51
CA SER A 224 9.56 16.06 -18.95
C SER A 224 9.34 14.68 -19.58
N ILE A 225 9.75 13.60 -18.89
CA ILE A 225 9.49 12.20 -19.30
C ILE A 225 7.98 11.97 -19.39
N ASN A 226 7.25 12.29 -18.32
CA ASN A 226 5.82 12.07 -18.21
C ASN A 226 5.01 12.92 -19.18
N LYS A 227 5.45 14.14 -19.50
CA LYS A 227 4.82 15.00 -20.49
C LYS A 227 4.86 14.39 -21.88
N LYS A 228 5.97 13.74 -22.25
CA LYS A 228 6.06 13.04 -23.54
C LYS A 228 5.14 11.83 -23.57
N ILE A 229 5.22 10.98 -22.54
CA ILE A 229 4.38 9.79 -22.41
C ILE A 229 2.89 10.16 -22.42
N ALA A 230 2.47 11.17 -21.66
CA ALA A 230 1.09 11.63 -21.65
C ALA A 230 0.63 12.11 -23.03
N LYS A 231 1.45 12.92 -23.72
CA LYS A 231 1.15 13.45 -25.04
C LYS A 231 0.97 12.34 -26.08
N GLU A 232 1.85 11.34 -26.10
CA GLU A 232 1.74 10.17 -26.99
C GLU A 232 0.48 9.34 -26.75
N ASN A 233 -0.11 9.46 -25.56
CA ASN A 233 -1.34 8.76 -25.18
C ASN A 233 -2.57 9.67 -25.20
N GLY A 234 -2.53 10.79 -25.94
CA GLY A 234 -3.66 11.68 -26.15
C GLY A 234 -4.03 12.54 -24.93
N PHE A 235 -3.14 12.66 -23.94
CA PHE A 235 -3.38 13.42 -22.71
C PHE A 235 -2.59 14.72 -22.64
N ASP A 236 -3.10 15.63 -21.80
CA ASP A 236 -2.54 16.96 -21.61
C ASP A 236 -1.39 16.99 -20.59
N SER A 237 -0.81 18.18 -20.45
CA SER A 237 0.27 18.43 -19.49
C SER A 237 -0.16 18.34 -18.01
N LYS A 238 -1.46 18.44 -17.71
CA LYS A 238 -1.98 18.29 -16.34
C LYS A 238 -1.90 16.84 -15.89
N LEU A 239 -2.21 15.89 -16.77
CA LEU A 239 -2.01 14.47 -16.45
C LEU A 239 -0.53 14.17 -16.16
N ALA A 240 0.39 14.72 -16.96
CA ALA A 240 1.81 14.55 -16.75
C ALA A 240 2.29 15.09 -15.39
N LEU A 241 1.73 16.21 -14.94
CA LEU A 241 1.99 16.75 -13.60
C LEU A 241 1.46 15.81 -12.51
N GLY A 242 0.24 15.26 -12.69
CA GLY A 242 -0.31 14.23 -11.82
C GLY A 242 0.56 12.96 -11.74
N MET A 243 1.05 12.46 -12.87
CA MET A 243 1.99 11.33 -12.92
C MET A 243 3.31 11.60 -12.22
N THR A 244 3.71 12.87 -12.12
CA THR A 244 4.98 13.26 -11.49
C THR A 244 4.83 13.40 -9.97
N LEU A 245 3.71 13.95 -9.50
CA LEU A 245 3.47 14.20 -8.07
C LEU A 245 2.84 13.00 -7.36
N LEU A 246 1.92 12.29 -8.02
CA LEU A 246 1.21 11.14 -7.46
C LEU A 246 1.19 9.97 -8.47
N PRO A 247 2.38 9.39 -8.76
CA PRO A 247 2.53 8.41 -9.83
C PRO A 247 1.62 7.19 -9.68
N SER A 248 1.42 6.71 -8.45
CA SER A 248 0.57 5.55 -8.14
C SER A 248 -0.87 5.66 -8.68
N VAL A 249 -1.41 6.89 -8.75
CA VAL A 249 -2.82 7.15 -9.11
C VAL A 249 -2.97 7.61 -10.56
N PHE A 250 -1.95 8.21 -11.16
CA PHE A 250 -2.10 8.81 -12.50
C PHE A 250 -1.50 7.97 -13.63
N TYR A 251 -0.48 7.15 -13.38
CA TYR A 251 0.10 6.30 -14.44
C TYR A 251 -0.90 5.32 -15.04
N GLY A 252 -1.86 4.82 -14.25
CA GLY A 252 -2.85 3.87 -14.76
C GLY A 252 -3.77 4.48 -15.82
N LYS A 253 -4.04 5.79 -15.79
CA LYS A 253 -4.82 6.45 -16.85
C LYS A 253 -4.16 6.31 -18.22
N VAL A 254 -2.84 6.37 -18.27
CA VAL A 254 -2.07 6.16 -19.51
C VAL A 254 -1.96 4.67 -19.84
N SER A 255 -1.66 3.86 -18.83
CA SER A 255 -1.37 2.43 -18.98
C SER A 255 -2.58 1.64 -19.51
N PHE A 256 -3.79 2.04 -19.12
CA PHE A 256 -5.06 1.43 -19.50
C PHE A 256 -5.84 2.24 -20.56
N ASN A 257 -5.25 3.29 -21.14
CA ASN A 257 -5.88 3.98 -22.28
C ASN A 257 -5.57 3.23 -23.58
N GLU A 258 -6.56 2.58 -24.17
CA GLU A 258 -6.39 1.79 -25.40
C GLU A 258 -6.65 2.59 -26.68
N ASN A 259 -7.11 3.85 -26.58
CA ASN A 259 -7.54 4.63 -27.74
C ASN A 259 -6.41 5.04 -28.69
N GLU A 260 -5.21 5.26 -28.16
CA GLU A 260 -4.06 5.79 -28.91
C GLU A 260 -3.01 4.71 -29.16
N ILE A 261 -2.56 4.06 -28.09
CA ILE A 261 -1.58 2.98 -28.11
C ILE A 261 -2.19 1.78 -27.37
N PRO A 262 -2.52 0.67 -28.05
CA PRO A 262 -3.08 -0.51 -27.39
C PRO A 262 -2.01 -1.31 -26.65
N VAL A 263 -2.42 -2.09 -25.65
CA VAL A 263 -1.51 -3.00 -24.95
C VAL A 263 -1.18 -4.17 -25.90
N THR A 264 0.09 -4.30 -26.30
CA THR A 264 0.53 -5.42 -27.14
C THR A 264 0.37 -6.74 -26.39
N VAL A 265 -0.43 -7.68 -26.92
CA VAL A 265 -0.79 -8.96 -26.26
C VAL A 265 0.44 -9.80 -25.94
#